data_AF-A0A7S3B4H5-F1
#
_entry.id   AF-A0A7S3B4H5-F1
#
_cell.length_a   1.000
_cell.length_b   1.000
_cell.length_c   1.000
_cell.angle_alpha   90.00
_cell.angle_beta   90.00
_cell.angle_gamma   90.00
#
_symmetry.space_group_name_H-M   'P 1'
#
loop_
_entity.id
_entity.type
_entity.pdbx_description
1 polymer ?
#
loop_
_entity_poly.entity_id
_entity_poly.type
_entity_poly.pdbx_seq_one_letter_code
_entity_poly.pdbx_strand_id
1 'polypeptide(L)'
;IDGDVTAEVYQPTEQCIELVRKRALVDSSQVIGDTVLRPELGLEFKLGIDVKSSIDLAFFLARVHDVARPYTSSLRTSFPVANRGVSIRKLHLRSFLAKQRDAQVPFLDVAADWQFLIYCAAALDCPELIADLCGAVASRGRSRAAKQALERAEKAICEAANLK
;
A
#
# COMPACT_ATOMS: atom_id res chain seq x y z
N ILE A 1 -24.31 -13.89 10.96
CA ILE A 1 -23.07 -13.17 10.62
C ILE A 1 -22.56 -12.62 11.92
N ASP A 2 -21.41 -13.10 12.41
CA ASP A 2 -20.87 -12.78 13.74
C ASP A 2 -20.30 -11.35 13.83
N GLY A 3 -20.63 -10.46 12.89
CA GLY A 3 -20.28 -9.04 12.91
C GLY A 3 -18.80 -8.72 12.71
N ASP A 4 -17.95 -9.73 12.51
CA ASP A 4 -16.52 -9.55 12.38
C ASP A 4 -16.13 -8.89 11.06
N VAL A 5 -15.22 -7.92 11.16
CA VAL A 5 -14.59 -7.29 9.99
C VAL A 5 -13.57 -8.26 9.42
N THR A 6 -13.90 -8.86 8.28
CA THR A 6 -13.02 -9.78 7.55
C THR A 6 -12.54 -9.16 6.24
N ALA A 7 -11.39 -9.63 5.75
CA ALA A 7 -10.85 -9.22 4.46
C ALA A 7 -10.45 -10.46 3.66
N GLU A 8 -10.91 -10.53 2.42
CA GLU A 8 -10.57 -11.59 1.47
C GLU A 8 -9.81 -10.98 0.29
N VAL A 9 -8.80 -11.68 -0.19
CA VAL A 9 -7.98 -11.20 -1.31
C VAL A 9 -8.22 -12.07 -2.53
N TYR A 10 -8.59 -11.41 -3.62
CA TYR A 10 -8.86 -12.01 -4.92
C TYR A 10 -7.90 -11.46 -5.97
N GLN A 11 -7.56 -12.28 -6.96
CA GLN A 11 -6.87 -11.86 -8.18
C GLN A 11 -7.68 -12.27 -9.41
N PRO A 12 -7.71 -11.43 -10.45
CA PRO A 12 -8.32 -11.82 -11.70
C PRO A 12 -7.54 -12.96 -12.37
N THR A 13 -8.26 -13.88 -13.00
CA THR A 13 -7.64 -14.92 -13.83
C THR A 13 -6.99 -14.33 -15.07
N GLU A 14 -6.06 -15.06 -15.68
CA GLU A 14 -5.41 -14.65 -16.94
C GLU A 14 -6.43 -14.37 -18.05
N GLN A 15 -7.48 -15.21 -18.13
CA GLN A 15 -8.58 -15.03 -19.07
C GLN A 15 -9.32 -13.72 -18.85
N CYS A 16 -9.62 -13.37 -17.59
CA CYS A 16 -10.25 -12.09 -17.26
C CYS A 16 -9.38 -10.91 -17.69
N ILE A 17 -8.09 -10.96 -17.38
CA ILE A 17 -7.13 -9.93 -17.77
C ILE A 17 -7.10 -9.76 -19.29
N GLU A 18 -7.10 -10.87 -20.05
CA GLU A 18 -7.12 -10.83 -21.52
C GLU A 18 -8.40 -10.20 -22.06
N LEU A 19 -9.57 -10.61 -21.54
CA LEU A 19 -10.86 -10.08 -21.95
C LEU A 19 -10.98 -8.58 -21.64
N VAL A 20 -10.51 -8.13 -20.48
CA VAL A 20 -10.45 -6.70 -20.11
C VAL A 20 -9.52 -5.93 -21.04
N ARG A 21 -8.32 -6.45 -21.34
CA ARG A 21 -7.37 -5.82 -22.28
C ARG A 21 -7.97 -5.65 -23.68
N LYS A 22 -8.74 -6.64 -24.13
CA LYS A 22 -9.49 -6.60 -25.39
C LYS A 22 -10.75 -5.74 -25.32
N ARG A 23 -11.04 -5.14 -24.15
CA ARG A 23 -12.27 -4.41 -23.86
C ARG A 23 -13.52 -5.26 -24.14
N ALA A 24 -13.45 -6.58 -24.00
CA ALA A 24 -14.54 -7.49 -24.37
C ALA A 24 -15.65 -7.56 -23.33
N LEU A 25 -15.38 -7.21 -22.07
CA LEU A 25 -16.35 -7.24 -20.97
C LEU A 25 -17.00 -5.88 -20.76
N VAL A 26 -18.29 -5.90 -20.41
CA VAL A 26 -19.04 -4.75 -19.88
C VAL A 26 -19.90 -5.20 -18.69
N ASP A 27 -20.24 -4.26 -17.82
CA ASP A 27 -21.10 -4.54 -16.66
C ASP A 27 -22.50 -4.96 -17.12
N SER A 28 -23.08 -5.96 -16.45
CA SER A 28 -24.49 -6.27 -16.63
C SER A 28 -25.34 -5.17 -16.01
N SER A 29 -26.28 -4.61 -16.77
CA SER A 29 -27.23 -3.61 -16.25
C SER A 29 -28.34 -4.21 -15.40
N GLN A 30 -28.49 -5.54 -15.41
CA GLN A 30 -29.60 -6.25 -14.77
C GLN A 30 -29.23 -6.85 -13.42
N VAL A 31 -27.98 -7.32 -13.26
CA VAL A 31 -27.53 -8.04 -12.08
C VAL A 31 -26.18 -7.47 -11.62
N ILE A 32 -26.13 -6.98 -10.39
CA ILE A 32 -24.88 -6.48 -9.78
C ILE A 32 -23.95 -7.68 -9.56
N GLY A 33 -22.70 -7.54 -10.01
CA GLY A 33 -21.69 -8.60 -9.92
C GLY A 33 -21.60 -9.47 -11.16
N ASP A 34 -22.55 -9.34 -12.09
CA ASP A 34 -22.51 -10.02 -13.38
C ASP A 34 -21.83 -9.17 -14.46
N THR A 35 -21.24 -9.85 -15.43
CA THR A 35 -20.67 -9.23 -16.63
C THR A 35 -21.17 -9.90 -17.90
N VAL A 36 -21.25 -9.12 -18.98
CA VAL A 36 -21.62 -9.60 -20.32
C VAL A 36 -20.48 -9.33 -21.30
N LEU A 37 -20.39 -10.15 -22.34
CA LEU A 37 -19.55 -9.80 -23.49
C LEU A 37 -20.17 -8.64 -24.25
N ARG A 38 -19.33 -7.79 -24.84
CA ARG A 38 -19.78 -6.70 -25.69
C ARG A 38 -20.72 -7.22 -26.79
N PRO A 39 -21.93 -6.64 -26.94
CA PRO A 39 -22.89 -7.11 -27.93
C PRO A 39 -22.34 -7.11 -29.36
N GLU A 40 -21.44 -6.17 -29.69
CA GLU A 40 -20.86 -6.03 -31.02
C GLU A 40 -19.96 -7.21 -31.40
N LEU A 41 -19.50 -8.00 -30.42
CA LEU A 41 -18.71 -9.20 -30.67
C LEU A 41 -19.59 -10.37 -31.12
N GLY A 42 -20.89 -10.36 -30.82
CA GLY A 42 -21.79 -11.48 -31.11
C GLY A 42 -21.37 -12.79 -30.45
N LEU A 43 -20.71 -12.70 -29.28
CA LEU A 43 -20.19 -13.84 -28.54
C LEU A 43 -20.97 -14.04 -27.23
N GLU A 44 -21.00 -15.28 -26.76
CA GLU A 44 -21.60 -15.68 -25.50
C GLU A 44 -20.59 -16.46 -24.65
N PHE A 45 -20.81 -16.52 -23.34
CA PHE A 45 -19.99 -17.33 -22.46
C PHE A 45 -20.38 -18.79 -22.56
N LYS A 46 -19.38 -19.67 -22.63
CA LYS A 46 -19.57 -21.11 -22.50
C LYS A 46 -19.09 -21.57 -21.14
N LEU A 47 -20.01 -22.03 -20.30
CA LEU A 47 -19.73 -22.56 -18.97
C LEU A 47 -20.02 -24.07 -18.97
N GLY A 48 -19.00 -24.86 -19.30
CA GLY A 48 -19.17 -26.30 -19.49
C GLY A 48 -20.03 -26.59 -20.73
N ILE A 49 -21.22 -27.18 -20.52
CA ILE A 49 -22.18 -27.46 -21.57
C ILE A 49 -23.14 -26.30 -21.84
N ASP A 50 -23.27 -25.38 -20.88
CA ASP A 50 -24.23 -24.28 -20.96
C ASP A 50 -23.64 -23.08 -21.71
N VAL A 51 -24.53 -22.37 -22.40
CA VAL A 51 -24.23 -21.08 -23.02
C VAL A 51 -25.00 -20.00 -22.29
N LYS A 52 -24.33 -18.92 -21.92
CA LYS A 52 -24.90 -17.82 -21.14
C LYS A 52 -24.51 -16.47 -21.73
N SER A 53 -25.47 -15.56 -21.80
CA SER A 53 -25.25 -14.17 -22.21
C SER A 53 -24.63 -13.31 -21.09
N SER A 54 -24.76 -13.74 -19.83
CA SER A 54 -24.22 -13.10 -18.63
C SER A 54 -23.66 -14.14 -17.67
N ILE A 55 -22.57 -13.81 -16.98
CA ILE A 55 -22.00 -14.64 -15.92
C ILE A 55 -21.54 -13.79 -14.73
N ASP A 56 -21.52 -14.43 -13.55
CA ASP A 56 -20.96 -13.87 -12.32
C ASP A 56 -19.45 -13.62 -12.46
N LEU A 57 -18.99 -12.43 -12.08
CA LEU A 57 -17.56 -12.07 -12.07
C LEU A 57 -16.72 -13.00 -11.18
N ALA A 58 -17.32 -13.70 -10.21
CA ALA A 58 -16.62 -14.67 -9.37
C ALA A 58 -15.95 -15.79 -10.19
N PHE A 59 -16.47 -16.15 -11.37
CA PHE A 59 -15.81 -17.11 -12.28
C PHE A 59 -14.45 -16.62 -12.80
N PHE A 60 -14.23 -15.32 -12.77
CA PHE A 60 -13.00 -14.66 -13.21
C PHE A 60 -12.05 -14.31 -12.07
N LEU A 61 -12.37 -14.69 -10.83
CA LEU A 61 -11.57 -14.37 -9.65
C LEU A 61 -11.04 -15.64 -9.00
N ALA A 62 -9.75 -15.65 -8.70
CA ALA A 62 -9.12 -16.64 -7.85
C ALA A 62 -8.89 -16.05 -6.47
N ARG A 63 -9.29 -16.75 -5.41
CA ARG A 63 -8.94 -16.39 -4.04
C ARG A 63 -7.46 -16.68 -3.81
N VAL A 64 -6.68 -15.67 -3.44
CA VAL A 64 -5.21 -15.79 -3.33
C VAL A 64 -4.70 -15.68 -1.89
N HIS A 65 -5.49 -15.12 -0.98
CA HIS A 65 -5.04 -14.97 0.39
C HIS A 65 -6.17 -14.90 1.40
N ASP A 66 -5.86 -15.36 2.62
CA ASP A 66 -6.66 -15.18 3.81
C ASP A 66 -5.90 -14.26 4.78
N VAL A 67 -6.39 -13.03 4.93
CA VAL A 67 -5.74 -11.98 5.74
C VAL A 67 -5.72 -12.35 7.24
N ALA A 68 -6.43 -13.39 7.67
CA ALA A 68 -6.38 -13.89 9.03
C ALA A 68 -5.01 -14.50 9.43
N ARG A 69 -4.11 -14.75 8.47
CA ARG A 69 -2.75 -15.20 8.79
C ARG A 69 -1.91 -14.07 9.39
N PRO A 70 -1.18 -14.30 10.51
CA PRO A 70 -0.34 -13.28 11.12
C PRO A 70 0.75 -12.80 10.15
N TYR A 71 0.76 -11.50 9.85
CA TYR A 71 1.84 -10.85 9.13
C TYR A 71 2.78 -10.15 10.09
N THR A 72 4.07 -10.44 9.99
CA THR A 72 5.11 -9.67 10.68
C THR A 72 5.71 -8.67 9.70
N SER A 73 5.49 -7.38 9.97
CA SER A 73 6.13 -6.29 9.22
C SER A 73 7.23 -5.68 10.07
N SER A 74 8.36 -5.34 9.43
CA SER A 74 9.39 -4.52 10.05
C SER A 74 9.03 -3.04 10.12
N LEU A 75 8.02 -2.63 9.35
CA LEU A 75 7.53 -1.26 9.28
C LEU A 75 6.33 -1.09 10.21
N ARG A 76 6.36 0.01 10.97
CA ARG A 76 5.32 0.46 11.88
C ARG A 76 4.37 1.42 11.16
N THR A 77 3.28 1.74 11.84
CA THR A 77 2.26 2.71 11.39
C THR A 77 1.92 3.66 12.54
N SER A 78 2.83 4.56 12.86
CA SER A 78 2.69 5.60 13.89
C SER A 78 2.64 7.02 13.31
N PHE A 79 3.16 7.24 12.11
CA PHE A 79 3.07 8.52 11.41
C PHE A 79 1.71 8.71 10.73
N PRO A 80 1.17 9.95 10.63
CA PRO A 80 -0.07 10.21 9.93
C PRO A 80 -0.03 9.70 8.47
N VAL A 81 -1.09 8.99 8.07
CA VAL A 81 -1.21 8.42 6.72
C VAL A 81 -1.54 9.52 5.71
N ALA A 82 -0.83 9.54 4.58
CA ALA A 82 -1.11 10.45 3.48
C ALA A 82 -2.53 10.26 2.91
N ASN A 83 -3.10 11.30 2.30
CA ASN A 83 -4.40 11.28 1.61
C ASN A 83 -5.63 10.93 2.47
N ARG A 84 -5.57 11.05 3.80
CA ARG A 84 -6.72 10.90 4.70
C ARG A 84 -7.44 12.23 5.02
N GLY A 85 -7.49 13.14 4.05
CA GLY A 85 -8.09 14.47 4.20
C GLY A 85 -7.03 15.57 4.18
N VAL A 86 -6.77 16.21 5.32
CA VAL A 86 -5.87 17.37 5.39
C VAL A 86 -4.42 16.97 5.11
N SER A 87 -3.77 17.67 4.19
CA SER A 87 -2.37 17.44 3.85
C SER A 87 -1.46 17.54 5.07
N ILE A 88 -0.48 16.64 5.16
CA ILE A 88 0.50 16.63 6.23
C ILE A 88 1.43 17.84 6.05
N ARG A 89 1.52 18.69 7.07
CA ARG A 89 2.34 19.90 7.09
C ARG A 89 3.59 19.68 7.93
N LYS A 90 4.60 20.54 7.75
CA LYS A 90 5.84 20.57 8.54
C LYS A 90 5.61 20.57 10.06
N LEU A 91 4.53 21.21 10.54
CA LEU A 91 4.16 21.17 11.96
C LEU A 91 3.88 19.76 12.47
N HIS A 92 3.26 18.89 11.66
CA HIS A 92 2.96 17.51 12.05
C HIS A 92 4.25 16.69 12.18
N LEU A 93 5.20 16.87 11.26
CA LEU A 93 6.53 16.26 11.37
C LEU A 93 7.22 16.68 12.67
N ARG A 94 7.27 17.98 12.95
CA ARG A 94 7.88 18.50 14.18
C ARG A 94 7.24 17.93 15.45
N SER A 95 5.91 17.98 15.52
CA SER A 95 5.17 17.47 16.69
C SER A 95 5.33 15.96 16.87
N PHE A 96 5.39 15.21 15.76
CA PHE A 96 5.64 13.78 15.80
C PHE A 96 7.04 13.47 16.33
N LEU A 97 8.09 14.06 15.74
CA LEU A 97 9.48 13.85 16.17
C LEU A 97 9.71 14.27 17.63
N ALA A 98 9.13 15.40 18.05
CA ALA A 98 9.21 15.84 19.44
C ALA A 98 8.63 14.78 20.41
N LYS A 99 7.44 14.24 20.11
CA LYS A 99 6.82 13.18 20.90
C LYS A 99 7.65 11.90 20.93
N GLN A 100 8.22 11.48 19.80
CA GLN A 100 9.07 10.28 19.75
C GLN A 100 10.34 10.46 20.59
N ARG A 101 10.95 11.65 20.53
CA ARG A 101 12.13 12.01 21.33
C ARG A 101 11.81 12.03 22.83
N ASP A 102 10.69 12.63 23.22
CA ASP A 102 10.24 12.67 24.62
C ASP A 102 9.98 11.26 25.16
N ALA A 103 9.48 10.36 24.31
CA ALA A 103 9.31 8.94 24.61
C ALA A 103 10.60 8.10 24.49
N GLN A 104 11.74 8.73 24.20
CA GLN A 104 13.05 8.09 24.00
C GLN A 104 13.04 6.96 22.97
N VAL A 105 12.21 7.06 21.93
CA VAL A 105 12.13 6.08 20.86
C VAL A 105 13.38 6.21 19.97
N PRO A 106 14.14 5.13 19.73
CA PRO A 106 15.29 5.17 18.83
C PRO A 106 14.89 5.65 17.43
N PHE A 107 15.70 6.51 16.81
CA PHE A 107 15.37 7.05 15.48
C PHE A 107 15.18 5.96 14.42
N LEU A 108 15.88 4.82 14.52
CA LEU A 108 15.64 3.66 13.66
C LEU A 108 14.19 3.18 13.71
N ASP A 109 13.57 3.14 14.90
CA ASP A 109 12.18 2.73 15.06
C ASP A 109 11.20 3.79 14.55
N VAL A 110 11.57 5.07 14.65
CA VAL A 110 10.81 6.18 14.06
C VAL A 110 10.84 6.12 12.54
N ALA A 111 12.03 5.91 11.98
CA ALA A 111 12.26 5.82 10.53
C ALA A 111 11.71 4.53 9.92
N ALA A 112 11.53 3.47 10.71
CA ALA A 112 10.86 2.25 10.31
C ALA A 112 9.33 2.43 10.21
N ASP A 113 8.86 3.49 9.57
CA ASP A 113 7.47 3.79 9.28
C ASP A 113 7.33 4.20 7.81
N TRP A 114 6.47 3.50 7.07
CA TRP A 114 6.31 3.71 5.63
C TRP A 114 5.81 5.13 5.28
N GLN A 115 4.86 5.64 6.06
CA GLN A 115 4.27 6.97 5.81
C GLN A 115 5.26 8.07 6.16
N PHE A 116 6.05 7.87 7.21
CA PHE A 116 7.15 8.75 7.56
C PHE A 116 8.20 8.82 6.44
N LEU A 117 8.61 7.68 5.89
CA LEU A 117 9.59 7.61 4.79
C LEU A 117 9.07 8.30 3.53
N ILE A 118 7.81 8.06 3.14
CA ILE A 118 7.19 8.77 2.00
C ILE A 118 7.18 10.28 2.25
N TYR A 119 6.79 10.71 3.46
CA TYR A 119 6.75 12.13 3.78
C TYR A 119 8.14 12.75 3.69
N CYS A 120 9.16 12.10 4.25
CA CYS A 120 10.54 12.57 4.19
C CYS A 120 11.06 12.62 2.75
N ALA A 121 10.72 11.62 1.91
CA ALA A 121 11.09 11.61 0.50
C ALA A 121 10.52 12.80 -0.29
N ALA A 122 9.30 13.23 0.05
CA ALA A 122 8.67 14.39 -0.57
C ALA A 122 9.15 15.73 0.03
N ALA A 123 9.51 15.74 1.31
CA ALA A 123 9.90 16.95 2.03
C ALA A 123 11.40 17.29 1.92
N LEU A 124 12.24 16.28 1.71
CA LEU A 124 13.68 16.43 1.55
C LEU A 124 14.05 16.33 0.07
N ASP A 125 14.65 17.39 -0.47
CA ASP A 125 15.21 17.42 -1.83
C ASP A 125 16.59 16.74 -1.87
N CYS A 126 16.65 15.49 -1.39
CA CYS A 126 17.90 14.73 -1.32
C CYS A 126 17.62 13.21 -1.46
N PRO A 127 17.48 12.70 -2.70
CA PRO A 127 17.09 11.31 -2.94
C PRO A 127 18.12 10.29 -2.44
N GLU A 128 19.41 10.63 -2.48
CA GLU A 128 20.49 9.76 -1.98
C GLU A 128 20.38 9.53 -0.47
N LEU A 129 20.11 10.59 0.30
CA LEU A 129 19.91 10.50 1.74
C LEU A 129 18.72 9.60 2.10
N ILE A 130 17.63 9.71 1.32
CA ILE A 130 16.44 8.89 1.50
C ILE A 130 16.70 7.42 1.14
N ALA A 131 17.45 7.15 0.07
CA ALA A 131 17.86 5.81 -0.30
C ALA A 131 18.73 5.16 0.80
N ASP A 132 19.71 5.91 1.32
CA ASP A 132 20.56 5.48 2.44
C ASP A 132 19.73 5.19 3.70
N LEU A 133 18.75 6.04 4.02
CA LEU A 133 17.84 5.85 5.15
C LEU A 133 17.00 4.57 4.97
N CYS A 134 16.40 4.37 3.79
CA CYS A 134 15.64 3.16 3.47
C CYS A 134 16.51 1.90 3.59
N GLY A 135 17.75 1.95 3.10
CA GLY A 135 18.72 0.86 3.24
C GLY A 135 19.08 0.58 4.71
N ALA A 136 19.23 1.63 5.53
CA ALA A 136 19.49 1.49 6.96
C ALA A 136 18.29 0.89 7.71
N VAL A 137 17.07 1.29 7.38
CA VAL A 137 15.83 0.72 7.93
C VAL A 137 15.68 -0.76 7.56
N ALA A 138 15.87 -1.09 6.28
CA ALA A 138 15.79 -2.46 5.78
C ALA A 138 16.84 -3.38 6.43
N SER A 139 18.05 -2.88 6.62
CA SER A 139 19.14 -3.60 7.31
C SER A 139 19.08 -3.53 8.83
N ARG A 140 18.06 -2.87 9.41
CA ARG A 140 17.88 -2.68 10.86
C ARG A 140 19.09 -2.03 11.54
N GLY A 141 19.79 -1.11 10.86
CA GLY A 141 20.94 -0.41 11.43
C GLY A 141 22.12 -1.31 11.82
N ARG A 142 22.22 -2.54 11.25
CA ARG A 142 23.22 -3.53 11.66
C ARG A 142 24.64 -3.15 11.27
N SER A 143 24.83 -2.42 10.17
CA SER A 143 26.15 -2.03 9.68
C SER A 143 26.57 -0.64 10.19
N ARG A 144 27.88 -0.38 10.22
CA ARG A 144 28.41 0.96 10.52
C ARG A 144 27.89 2.02 9.55
N ALA A 145 27.84 1.68 8.26
CA ALA A 145 27.30 2.56 7.23
C ALA A 145 25.82 2.87 7.48
N ALA A 146 25.02 1.88 7.90
CA ALA A 146 23.61 2.09 8.23
C ALA A 146 23.42 3.01 9.44
N LYS A 147 24.27 2.88 10.48
CA LYS A 147 24.25 3.79 11.64
C LYS A 147 24.58 5.23 11.24
N GLN A 148 25.60 5.42 10.41
CA GLN A 148 25.96 6.74 9.89
C GLN A 148 24.87 7.34 8.98
N ALA A 149 24.20 6.51 8.18
CA ALA A 149 23.05 6.93 7.39
C ALA A 149 21.89 7.41 8.28
N LEU A 150 21.58 6.67 9.36
CA LEU A 150 20.56 7.06 10.33
C LEU A 150 20.88 8.41 10.99
N GLU A 151 22.11 8.60 11.46
CA GLU A 151 22.54 9.87 12.10
C GLU A 151 22.45 11.06 11.13
N ARG A 152 22.91 10.89 9.88
CA ARG A 152 22.81 11.94 8.85
C ARG A 152 21.36 12.27 8.53
N ALA A 153 20.52 11.24 8.36
CA ALA A 153 19.11 11.40 8.05
C ALA A 153 18.36 12.06 9.22
N GLU A 154 18.60 11.62 10.46
CA GLU A 154 18.00 12.19 11.66
C GLU A 154 18.29 13.69 11.74
N LYS A 155 19.56 14.08 11.59
CA LYS A 155 19.96 15.49 11.59
C LYS A 155 19.22 16.29 10.52
N ALA A 156 19.25 15.84 9.27
CA ALA A 156 18.61 16.55 8.16
C ALA A 156 17.09 16.65 8.33
N ILE A 157 16.44 15.59 8.83
CA ILE A 157 14.99 15.56 9.06
C ILE A 157 14.61 16.49 10.23
N CYS A 158 15.38 16.49 11.31
CA CYS A 158 15.18 17.40 12.44
C CYS A 158 15.37 18.86 12.03
N GLU A 159 16.39 19.17 11.23
CA GLU A 159 16.61 20.49 10.62
C GLU A 159 15.42 20.89 9.75
N ALA A 160 14.97 20.01 8.85
CA ALA A 160 13.80 20.23 8.01
C ALA A 160 12.51 20.41 8.83
N ALA A 161 12.42 19.83 10.04
CA ALA A 161 11.30 19.99 10.96
C ALA A 161 11.40 21.24 11.86
N ASN A 162 12.49 21.99 11.83
CA ASN A 162 12.83 23.02 12.82
C ASN A 162 12.82 22.47 14.27
N LEU A 163 13.32 21.25 14.46
CA LEU A 163 13.52 20.64 15.76
C LEU A 163 15.01 20.73 16.10
N LYS A 164 15.35 21.51 17.13
CA LYS A 164 16.70 21.62 17.67
C LYS A 164 16.99 20.50 18.66
#